data_AF-A0A453Q319-F1
#
_entry.id   AF-A0A453Q319-F1
#
_cell.length_a   1.000
_cell.length_b   1.000
_cell.length_c   1.000
_cell.angle_alpha   90.00
_cell.angle_beta   90.00
_cell.angle_gamma   90.00
#
_symmetry.space_group_name_H-M   'P 1'
#
loop_
_entity.id
_entity.type
_entity.pdbx_description
1 polymer ?
#
loop_
_entity_poly.entity_id
_entity_poly.type
_entity_poly.pdbx_seq_one_letter_code
_entity_poly.pdbx_strand_id
1 'polypeptide(L)'
;MCIVLNAKDICVTGRKMTDKIYYWHTGYIGHLKERKLKDQMAKDPTEVIRKAVMRMLPRNKLRDDRDRKLRIFAEGEHPFHDRPLEPFIMPPRQVREMRPRARRAMIRAQKKDQDREAKKAEGEAAKNGKAAVAA
;
A
#
# COMPACT_ATOMS: atom_id res chain seq x y z
N MET A 1 -11.65 13.58 14.23
CA MET A 1 -11.47 12.12 14.05
C MET A 1 -10.76 11.92 12.72
N CYS A 2 -9.90 10.91 12.60
CA CYS A 2 -9.18 10.64 11.36
C CYS A 2 -9.64 9.29 10.80
N ILE A 3 -9.90 9.24 9.49
CA ILE A 3 -10.29 8.04 8.76
C ILE A 3 -9.20 7.73 7.75
N VAL A 4 -8.70 6.50 7.78
CA VAL A 4 -7.76 5.98 6.79
C VAL A 4 -8.48 4.91 5.97
N LEU A 5 -8.42 5.03 4.65
CA LEU A 5 -9.01 4.10 3.68
C LEU A 5 -7.92 3.28 2.98
N ASN A 6 -8.30 2.18 2.34
CA ASN A 6 -7.41 1.34 1.53
C ASN A 6 -6.18 0.82 2.28
N ALA A 7 -6.35 0.36 3.53
CA ALA A 7 -5.24 -0.18 4.32
C ALA A 7 -4.60 -1.43 3.69
N LYS A 8 -5.31 -2.13 2.79
CA LYS A 8 -4.80 -3.28 2.04
C LYS A 8 -3.71 -2.91 1.03
N ASP A 9 -3.79 -1.72 0.46
CA ASP A 9 -2.91 -1.27 -0.64
C ASP A 9 -1.68 -0.51 -0.15
N ILE A 10 -1.35 -0.64 1.14
CA ILE A 10 -0.14 -0.01 1.67
C ILE A 10 1.12 -0.63 1.09
N CYS A 11 2.05 0.24 0.71
CA CYS A 11 3.34 -0.19 0.19
C CYS A 11 4.43 0.04 1.24
N VAL A 12 5.33 -0.94 1.40
CA VAL A 12 6.52 -0.83 2.25
C VAL A 12 7.78 -0.90 1.41
N THR A 13 8.80 -0.18 1.84
CA THR A 13 10.06 -0.08 1.11
C THR A 13 10.96 -1.30 1.32
N GLY A 14 11.69 -1.69 0.28
CA GLY A 14 12.70 -2.76 0.35
C GLY A 14 12.10 -4.15 0.60
N ARG A 15 12.79 -4.99 1.38
CA ARG A 15 12.39 -6.37 1.73
C ARG A 15 11.61 -6.46 3.05
N LYS A 16 11.07 -5.34 3.54
CA LYS A 16 10.37 -5.28 4.83
C LYS A 16 9.14 -6.20 4.90
N MET A 17 8.51 -6.52 3.78
CA MET A 17 7.39 -7.46 3.73
C MET A 17 7.74 -8.83 4.35
N THR A 18 8.95 -9.31 4.10
CA THR A 18 9.42 -10.62 4.58
C THR A 18 10.22 -10.51 5.87
N ASP A 19 11.01 -9.45 5.99
CA ASP A 19 12.06 -9.36 7.02
C ASP A 19 11.53 -8.72 8.32
N LYS A 20 10.45 -7.94 8.26
CA LYS A 20 9.86 -7.32 9.45
C LYS A 20 9.02 -8.33 10.21
N ILE A 21 9.41 -8.61 11.44
CA ILE A 21 8.73 -9.54 12.33
C ILE A 21 8.07 -8.78 13.49
N TYR A 22 6.83 -9.13 13.79
CA TYR A 22 6.10 -8.70 14.98
C TYR A 22 6.28 -9.74 16.08
N TYR A 23 6.86 -9.33 17.21
CA TYR A 23 7.01 -10.16 18.39
C TYR A 23 6.01 -9.75 19.47
N TRP A 24 5.44 -10.73 20.16
CA TRP A 24 4.72 -10.53 21.41
C TRP A 24 4.81 -11.78 22.28
N HIS A 25 4.70 -11.59 23.59
CA HIS A 25 4.77 -12.66 24.58
C HIS A 25 3.40 -12.80 25.25
N THR A 26 2.98 -14.03 25.56
CA THR A 26 1.68 -14.27 26.21
C THR A 26 1.74 -14.28 27.73
N GLY A 27 2.94 -14.31 28.32
CA GLY A 27 3.15 -14.29 29.78
C GLY A 27 3.71 -15.61 30.34
N TYR A 28 3.49 -16.73 29.66
CA TYR A 28 4.02 -18.04 30.03
C TYR A 28 5.46 -18.24 29.56
N ILE A 29 6.28 -18.96 30.34
CA ILE A 29 7.70 -19.23 30.02
C ILE A 29 7.81 -19.92 28.65
N GLY A 30 8.67 -19.40 27.77
CA GLY A 30 8.90 -19.97 26.43
C GLY A 30 7.87 -19.59 25.35
N HIS A 31 6.86 -18.78 25.65
CA HIS A 31 5.77 -18.47 24.72
C HIS A 31 5.98 -17.14 23.97
N LEU A 32 7.13 -17.01 23.30
CA LEU A 32 7.38 -15.93 22.37
C LEU A 32 6.67 -16.23 21.04
N LYS A 33 5.71 -15.39 20.68
CA LYS A 33 5.00 -15.48 19.40
C LYS A 33 5.58 -14.49 18.42
N GLU A 34 5.75 -14.96 17.19
CA GLU A 34 6.22 -14.16 16.08
C GLU A 34 5.25 -14.21 14.90
N ARG A 35 5.21 -13.13 14.13
CA ARG A 35 4.47 -13.07 12.86
C ARG A 35 5.14 -12.12 11.90
N LYS A 36 5.34 -12.54 10.66
CA LYS A 36 5.92 -11.67 9.61
C LYS A 36 4.92 -10.62 9.17
N LEU A 37 5.41 -9.50 8.64
CA LEU A 37 4.56 -8.44 8.11
C LEU A 37 3.64 -8.94 7.00
N LYS A 38 4.16 -9.77 6.08
CA LYS A 38 3.37 -10.41 5.02
C LYS A 38 2.14 -11.13 5.58
N ASP A 39 2.33 -11.95 6.61
CA ASP A 39 1.25 -12.75 7.20
C ASP A 39 0.26 -11.84 7.96
N GLN A 40 0.77 -10.80 8.61
CA GLN A 40 -0.09 -9.83 9.29
C GLN A 40 -0.93 -9.02 8.30
N MET A 41 -0.39 -8.65 7.14
CA MET A 41 -1.15 -7.95 6.09
C MET A 41 -2.20 -8.84 5.45
N ALA A 42 -1.92 -10.14 5.28
CA ALA A 42 -2.90 -11.09 4.78
C ALA A 42 -4.04 -11.33 5.77
N LYS A 43 -3.75 -11.31 7.08
CA LYS A 43 -4.75 -11.50 8.12
C LYS A 43 -5.59 -10.24 8.36
N ASP A 44 -4.92 -9.17 8.82
CA ASP A 44 -5.57 -7.92 9.24
C ASP A 44 -4.65 -6.73 8.88
N PRO A 45 -4.81 -6.12 7.70
CA PRO A 45 -3.96 -5.00 7.26
C PRO A 45 -4.18 -3.75 8.12
N THR A 46 -5.39 -3.56 8.65
CA THR A 46 -5.74 -2.46 9.56
C THR A 46 -4.86 -2.42 10.81
N GLU A 47 -4.52 -3.59 11.35
CA GLU A 47 -3.75 -3.70 12.59
C GLU A 47 -2.29 -3.27 12.41
N VAL A 48 -1.75 -3.41 11.18
CA VAL A 48 -0.39 -2.94 10.84
C VAL A 48 -0.27 -1.44 11.05
N ILE A 49 -1.24 -0.68 10.55
CA ILE A 49 -1.28 0.78 10.64
C ILE A 49 -1.61 1.21 12.06
N ARG A 50 -2.62 0.60 12.69
CA ARG A 50 -3.01 0.91 14.08
C ARG A 50 -1.82 0.76 15.04
N LYS A 51 -1.13 -0.39 15.00
CA LYS A 51 0.07 -0.61 15.83
C LYS A 51 1.19 0.39 15.55
N ALA A 52 1.37 0.81 14.30
CA ALA A 52 2.38 1.80 13.95
C ALA A 52 2.07 3.17 14.56
N VAL A 53 0.83 3.66 14.36
CA VAL A 53 0.39 4.97 14.88
C VAL A 53 0.38 4.97 16.41
N MET A 54 -0.15 3.91 17.03
CA MET A 54 -0.17 3.77 18.49
C MET A 54 1.23 3.85 19.11
N ARG A 55 2.25 3.30 18.42
CA ARG A 55 3.65 3.36 18.86
C ARG A 55 4.34 4.71 18.57
N MET A 56 3.75 5.55 17.72
CA MET A 56 4.22 6.93 17.47
C MET A 56 3.59 7.95 18.44
N LEU A 57 2.47 7.61 19.08
CA LEU A 57 1.82 8.47 20.06
C LEU A 57 2.60 8.51 21.38
N PRO A 58 2.56 9.65 22.11
CA PRO A 58 3.18 9.75 23.42
C PRO A 58 2.58 8.74 24.39
N ARG A 59 3.43 8.09 25.19
CA ARG A 59 3.00 7.09 26.17
C ARG A 59 2.41 7.78 27.41
N ASN A 60 1.13 8.10 27.36
CA ASN A 60 0.36 8.66 28.47
C ASN A 60 -1.04 8.03 28.54
N LYS A 61 -1.84 8.38 29.56
CA LYS A 61 -3.21 7.85 29.76
C LYS A 61 -4.15 8.21 28.60
N LEU A 62 -3.92 9.35 27.95
CA LEU A 62 -4.74 9.83 26.81
C LEU A 62 -4.39 9.11 25.50
N ARG A 63 -3.38 8.25 25.47
CA ARG A 63 -2.97 7.54 24.25
C ARG A 63 -4.12 6.69 23.69
N ASP A 64 -4.78 5.96 24.57
CA ASP A 64 -5.84 5.03 24.17
C ASP A 64 -7.09 5.80 23.72
N ASP A 65 -7.38 6.95 24.34
CA ASP A 65 -8.45 7.85 23.91
C ASP A 65 -8.18 8.51 22.56
N ARG A 66 -6.91 8.79 22.24
CA ARG A 66 -6.50 9.26 20.90
C ARG A 66 -6.60 8.15 19.86
N ASP A 67 -6.18 6.92 20.18
CA ASP A 67 -6.30 5.77 19.28
C ASP A 67 -7.77 5.46 18.95
N ARG A 68 -8.68 5.61 19.91
CA ARG A 68 -10.14 5.47 19.68
C ARG A 68 -10.70 6.43 18.63
N LYS A 69 -10.06 7.59 18.41
CA LYS A 69 -10.43 8.58 17.39
C LYS A 69 -9.90 8.25 16.00
N LEU A 70 -9.09 7.19 15.86
CA LEU A 70 -8.58 6.69 14.58
C LEU A 70 -9.46 5.54 14.08
N ARG A 71 -10.04 5.71 12.88
CA ARG A 71 -10.79 4.66 12.17
C ARG A 71 -10.02 4.29 10.89
N ILE A 72 -9.89 3.00 10.64
CA ILE A 72 -9.09 2.48 9.53
C ILE A 72 -9.91 1.39 8.86
N PHE A 73 -10.04 1.48 7.54
CA PHE A 73 -10.75 0.53 6.71
C PHE A 73 -9.79 -0.14 5.73
N ALA A 74 -9.96 -1.45 5.54
CA ALA A 74 -9.15 -2.21 4.60
C ALA A 74 -9.46 -1.81 3.15
N GLU A 75 -10.73 -1.56 2.88
CA GLU A 75 -11.29 -1.16 1.59
C GLU A 75 -11.48 0.36 1.52
N GLY A 76 -12.00 0.83 0.38
CA GLY A 76 -12.19 2.25 0.08
C GLY A 76 -13.44 2.88 0.68
N GLU A 77 -14.33 2.09 1.29
CA GLU A 77 -15.59 2.57 1.82
C GLU A 77 -15.56 2.77 3.34
N HIS A 78 -16.28 3.79 3.82
CA HIS A 78 -16.48 4.05 5.25
C HIS A 78 -17.97 4.29 5.54
N PRO A 79 -18.50 3.86 6.70
CA PRO A 79 -19.91 4.03 7.05
C PRO A 79 -20.28 5.46 7.48
N PHE A 80 -19.32 6.38 7.63
CA PHE A 80 -19.53 7.69 8.27
C PHE A 80 -20.03 8.78 7.32
N HIS A 81 -21.06 8.50 6.51
CA HIS A 81 -21.59 9.46 5.54
C HIS A 81 -22.35 10.64 6.18
N ASP A 82 -22.89 10.46 7.38
CA ASP A 82 -23.69 11.49 8.07
C ASP A 82 -22.86 12.66 8.60
N ARG A 83 -21.53 12.51 8.66
CA ARG A 83 -20.63 13.53 9.21
C ARG A 83 -19.92 14.27 8.08
N PRO A 84 -19.77 15.60 8.18
CA PRO A 84 -18.94 16.34 7.23
C PRO A 84 -17.48 15.90 7.40
N LEU A 85 -16.93 15.23 6.39
CA LEU A 85 -15.56 14.74 6.35
C LEU A 85 -14.80 15.50 5.26
N GLU A 86 -13.71 16.15 5.64
CA GLU A 86 -12.82 16.83 4.70
C GLU A 86 -11.70 15.87 4.27
N PRO A 87 -11.47 15.70 2.95
CA PRO A 87 -10.36 14.88 2.46
C PRO A 87 -9.03 15.56 2.77
N PHE A 88 -8.12 14.83 3.42
CA PHE A 88 -6.79 15.35 3.76
C PHE A 88 -5.78 15.06 2.65
N ILE A 89 -5.18 16.10 2.09
CA ILE A 89 -4.09 16.00 1.12
C ILE A 89 -2.76 16.12 1.88
N MET A 90 -1.88 15.12 1.71
CA MET A 90 -0.54 15.17 2.31
C MET A 90 0.28 16.32 1.69
N PRO A 91 1.09 17.05 2.47
CA PRO A 91 1.98 18.07 1.92
C PRO A 91 2.96 17.45 0.91
N PRO A 92 3.36 18.20 -0.13
CA PRO A 92 4.27 17.70 -1.16
C PRO A 92 5.60 17.31 -0.53
N ARG A 93 5.99 16.05 -0.69
CA ARG A 93 7.28 15.53 -0.20
C ARG A 93 8.32 15.61 -1.30
N GLN A 94 9.53 16.07 -0.97
CA GLN A 94 10.68 15.96 -1.87
C GLN A 94 11.14 14.50 -1.90
N VAL A 95 10.80 13.80 -2.98
CA VAL A 95 11.13 12.37 -3.12
C VAL A 95 12.61 12.24 -3.45
N ARG A 96 13.32 11.40 -2.70
CA ARG A 96 14.72 11.07 -3.00
C ARG A 96 14.78 10.45 -4.39
N GLU A 97 15.58 11.03 -5.28
CA GLU A 97 15.72 10.53 -6.64
C GLU A 97 16.12 9.06 -6.65
N MET A 98 15.55 8.32 -7.61
CA MET A 98 15.92 6.93 -7.80
C MET A 98 17.42 6.81 -8.06
N ARG A 99 18.04 5.80 -7.44
CA ARG A 99 19.46 5.45 -7.71
C ARG A 99 19.67 5.38 -9.23
N PRO A 100 20.73 5.99 -9.80
CA PRO A 100 20.91 6.12 -11.24
C PRO A 100 20.79 4.81 -12.03
N ARG A 101 21.26 3.69 -11.46
CA ARG A 101 21.13 2.35 -12.07
C ARG A 101 19.68 1.85 -12.13
N ALA A 102 18.89 2.06 -11.07
CA ALA A 102 17.49 1.66 -11.03
C ALA A 102 16.64 2.52 -11.98
N ARG A 103 16.93 3.81 -12.08
CA ARG A 103 16.27 4.73 -13.03
C ARG A 103 16.48 4.27 -14.48
N ARG A 104 17.73 3.94 -14.86
CA ARG A 104 18.06 3.42 -16.20
C ARG A 104 17.39 2.08 -16.50
N ALA A 105 17.29 1.18 -15.53
CA ALA A 105 16.61 -0.10 -15.69
C ALA A 105 15.10 0.07 -15.91
N MET A 106 14.43 0.95 -15.14
CA MET A 106 13.01 1.26 -15.34
C MET A 106 12.74 1.86 -16.72
N ILE A 107 13.53 2.84 -17.17
CA ILE A 107 13.34 3.47 -18.49
C ILE A 107 13.43 2.42 -19.60
N ARG A 108 14.38 1.46 -19.48
CA ARG A 108 14.50 0.35 -20.43
C ARG A 108 13.29 -0.60 -20.38
N ALA A 109 12.77 -0.90 -19.19
CA ALA A 109 11.59 -1.73 -19.03
C ALA A 109 10.33 -1.06 -19.62
N GLN A 110 10.09 0.22 -19.27
CA GLN A 110 8.97 1.00 -19.81
C GLN A 110 9.03 1.13 -21.33
N LYS A 111 10.22 1.40 -21.90
CA LYS A 111 10.38 1.45 -23.35
C LYS A 111 10.10 0.09 -23.99
N LYS A 112 10.55 -1.01 -23.40
CA LYS A 112 10.26 -2.37 -23.87
C LYS A 112 8.76 -2.70 -23.79
N ASP A 113 8.07 -2.27 -22.75
CA ASP A 113 6.63 -2.47 -22.60
C ASP A 113 5.86 -1.60 -23.62
N GLN A 114 6.27 -0.35 -23.84
CA GLN A 114 5.72 0.52 -24.90
C GLN A 114 5.94 -0.06 -26.30
N ASP A 115 7.15 -0.55 -26.60
CA ASP A 115 7.46 -1.19 -27.88
C ASP A 115 6.62 -2.47 -28.07
N ARG A 116 6.31 -3.19 -26.98
CA ARG A 116 5.47 -4.40 -27.01
C ARG A 116 3.99 -4.07 -27.21
N GLU A 117 3.49 -3.01 -26.58
CA GLU A 117 2.13 -2.51 -26.78
C GLU A 117 1.96 -1.86 -28.17
N ALA A 118 2.97 -1.16 -28.69
CA ALA A 118 2.99 -0.64 -30.06
C ALA A 118 2.97 -1.78 -31.10
N LYS A 119 3.77 -2.84 -30.91
CA LYS A 119 3.72 -4.03 -31.77
C LYS A 119 2.39 -4.79 -31.69
N LYS A 120 1.74 -4.81 -30.52
CA LYS A 120 0.38 -5.35 -30.40
C LYS A 120 -0.62 -4.50 -31.17
N ALA A 121 -0.57 -3.17 -31.02
CA ALA A 121 -1.46 -2.24 -31.71
C ALA A 121 -1.27 -2.29 -33.25
N GLU A 122 -0.03 -2.42 -33.73
CA GLU A 122 0.27 -2.63 -35.15
C GLU A 122 -0.27 -3.98 -35.66
N GLY A 123 -0.13 -5.05 -34.85
CA GLY A 123 -0.70 -6.36 -35.17
C GLY A 123 -2.23 -6.39 -35.17
N GLU A 124 -2.88 -5.57 -34.34
CA GLU A 124 -4.33 -5.39 -34.29
C GLU A 124 -4.83 -4.53 -35.46
N ALA A 125 -4.12 -3.46 -35.80
CA ALA A 125 -4.38 -2.63 -36.98
C ALA A 125 -4.23 -3.43 -38.29
N ALA A 126 -3.23 -4.31 -38.39
CA ALA A 126 -3.04 -5.19 -39.54
C ALA A 126 -4.14 -6.27 -39.67
N LYS A 127 -4.73 -6.71 -38.55
CA LYS A 127 -5.89 -7.62 -38.55
C LYS A 127 -7.18 -6.90 -38.96
N ASN A 128 -7.43 -5.69 -38.46
CA ASN A 128 -8.60 -4.91 -38.85
C ASN A 128 -8.53 -4.40 -40.31
N GLY A 129 -7.34 -4.07 -40.81
CA GLY A 129 -7.15 -3.70 -42.23
C GLY A 129 -7.40 -4.85 -43.21
N LYS A 130 -7.08 -6.10 -42.84
CA LYS A 130 -7.41 -7.28 -43.66
C LYS A 130 -8.91 -7.63 -43.66
N ALA A 131 -9.64 -7.29 -42.60
CA ALA A 131 -11.09 -7.48 -42.52
C ALA A 131 -11.87 -6.45 -43.36
N ALA A 132 -11.33 -5.23 -43.55
CA ALA A 132 -11.96 -4.18 -44.36
C ALA A 132 -11.70 -4.30 -45.88
N VAL A 133 -10.68 -5.07 -46.30
CA VAL A 133 -10.34 -5.29 -47.72
C VAL A 133 -11.00 -6.58 -48.27
N ALA A 134 -11.63 -7.39 -47.40
CA ALA A 134 -12.28 -8.65 -47.76
C ALA A 134 -13.83 -8.58 -47.80
N ALA A 135 -14.41 -7.36 -47.77
CA ALA A 135 -15.83 -7.08 -47.97
C ALA A 135 -16.01 -6.14 -49.17
#